data_AF-A0A1Q7X4Y1-F1
#
_entry.id   AF-A0A1Q7X4Y1-F1
#
_cell.length_a   1.000
_cell.length_b   1.000
_cell.length_c   1.000
_cell.angle_alpha   90.00
_cell.angle_beta   90.00
_cell.angle_gamma   90.00
#
_symmetry.space_group_name_H-M   'P 1'
#
loop_
_entity.id
_entity.type
_entity.pdbx_description
1 polymer ?
#
loop_
_entity_poly.entity_id
_entity_poly.type
_entity_poly.pdbx_seq_one_letter_code
_entity_poly.pdbx_strand_id
1 'polypeptide(L)'
;MTDDAELRERTKRTARLLFHSLKSGVGFETWKRFDRMLARQLSMFFTGTLYSREVLSQKQRELCAVASLTVLYRPRELHAHIHAALNVGATRPEVAGVLEERGEPFPAEER
;
A
#
# COMPACT_ATOMS: atom_id res chain seq x y z
N MET A 1 16.72 12.21 -17.05
CA MET A 1 17.10 10.99 -16.32
C MET A 1 17.04 11.33 -14.84
N THR A 2 16.09 10.78 -14.08
CA THR A 2 16.06 11.01 -12.62
C THR A 2 17.35 10.50 -12.02
N ASP A 3 17.97 11.26 -11.13
CA ASP A 3 19.17 10.81 -10.43
C ASP A 3 18.84 9.55 -9.64
N ASP A 4 19.63 8.51 -9.87
CA ASP A 4 19.48 7.20 -9.28
C ASP A 4 19.57 7.26 -7.74
N ALA A 5 20.32 8.23 -7.20
CA ALA A 5 20.39 8.51 -5.77
C ALA A 5 19.09 9.13 -5.24
N GLU A 6 18.53 10.11 -5.94
CA GLU A 6 17.25 10.74 -5.60
C GLU A 6 16.11 9.72 -5.60
N LEU A 7 16.07 8.85 -6.61
CA LEU A 7 15.07 7.79 -6.70
C LEU A 7 15.17 6.82 -5.52
N ARG A 8 16.37 6.46 -5.08
CA ARG A 8 16.58 5.63 -3.89
C ARG A 8 16.07 6.31 -2.62
N GLU A 9 16.35 7.60 -2.43
CA GLU A 9 15.87 8.33 -1.26
C GLU A 9 14.35 8.49 -1.26
N ARG A 10 13.75 8.78 -2.41
CA ARG A 10 12.29 8.81 -2.55
C ARG A 10 11.66 7.45 -2.25
N THR A 11 12.26 6.37 -2.75
CA THR A 11 11.84 4.99 -2.45
C THR A 11 11.82 4.73 -0.95
N LYS A 12 12.90 5.07 -0.23
CA LYS A 12 12.99 4.88 1.23
C LYS A 12 11.94 5.71 1.97
N ARG A 13 11.76 6.98 1.58
CA ARG A 13 10.77 7.88 2.21
C ARG A 13 9.35 7.34 2.05
N THR A 14 8.97 6.97 0.83
CA THR A 14 7.63 6.42 0.56
C THR A 14 7.44 5.06 1.23
N ALA A 15 8.46 4.18 1.24
CA ALA A 15 8.38 2.91 1.96
C ALA A 15 8.16 3.12 3.47
N ARG A 16 8.87 4.07 4.08
CA ARG A 16 8.73 4.42 5.48
C ARG A 16 7.36 5.03 5.77
N LEU A 17 6.84 5.88 4.90
CA LEU A 17 5.50 6.45 5.06
C LEU A 17 4.42 5.37 5.07
N LEU A 18 4.49 4.42 4.14
CA LEU A 18 3.42 3.45 3.91
C LEU A 18 3.52 2.23 4.84
N PHE A 19 4.71 1.68 5.02
CA PHE A 19 4.86 0.32 5.55
C PHE A 19 5.66 0.23 6.86
N HIS A 20 5.94 1.36 7.55
CA HIS A 20 6.73 1.32 8.79
C HIS A 20 6.09 0.51 9.93
N SER A 21 4.76 0.35 9.93
CA SER A 21 4.05 -0.42 10.96
C SER A 21 4.10 -1.93 10.74
N LEU A 22 4.52 -2.38 9.54
CA LEU A 22 4.54 -3.78 9.17
C LEU A 22 5.92 -4.41 9.38
N LYS A 23 5.96 -5.48 10.18
CA LYS A 23 7.17 -6.29 10.37
C LYS A 23 7.38 -7.35 9.27
N SER A 24 6.30 -7.71 8.57
CA SER A 24 6.28 -8.71 7.49
C SER A 24 5.12 -8.42 6.54
N GLY A 25 5.11 -9.06 5.37
CA GLY A 25 4.08 -8.84 4.33
C GLY A 25 4.41 -7.75 3.31
N VAL A 26 5.53 -7.06 3.47
CA VAL A 26 6.13 -6.21 2.41
C VAL A 26 6.93 -7.07 1.42
N GLY A 27 6.68 -6.90 0.13
CA GLY A 27 7.20 -7.77 -0.94
C GLY A 27 8.72 -7.85 -1.05
N PHE A 28 9.46 -6.84 -0.55
CA PHE A 28 10.91 -6.71 -0.77
C PHE A 28 11.72 -7.92 -0.27
N GLU A 29 11.52 -8.37 0.97
CA GLU A 29 12.26 -9.51 1.53
C GLU A 29 11.92 -10.81 0.81
N THR A 30 10.69 -10.94 0.29
CA THR A 30 10.29 -12.09 -0.52
C THR A 30 11.03 -12.08 -1.86
N TRP A 31 11.00 -10.96 -2.61
CA TRP A 31 11.66 -10.86 -3.90
C TRP A 31 13.17 -11.04 -3.79
N LYS A 32 13.78 -10.49 -2.74
CA LYS A 32 15.23 -10.56 -2.48
C LYS A 32 15.74 -11.99 -2.30
N ARG A 33 14.89 -12.92 -1.83
CA ARG A 33 15.24 -14.35 -1.71
C ARG A 33 15.39 -15.02 -3.08
N PHE A 34 14.65 -14.55 -4.09
CA PHE A 34 14.72 -15.08 -5.45
C PHE A 34 15.82 -14.38 -6.26
N ASP A 35 15.81 -13.04 -6.29
CA ASP A 35 16.81 -12.24 -7.00
C ASP A 35 16.93 -10.84 -6.36
N ARG A 36 18.15 -10.48 -5.94
CA ARG A 36 18.43 -9.20 -5.26
C ARG A 36 18.32 -7.99 -6.18
N MET A 37 18.76 -8.14 -7.43
CA MET A 37 18.72 -7.06 -8.42
C MET A 37 17.28 -6.78 -8.82
N LEU A 38 16.51 -7.83 -9.09
CA LEU A 38 15.09 -7.71 -9.41
C LEU A 38 14.32 -7.09 -8.24
N ALA A 39 14.57 -7.52 -7.00
CA ALA A 39 13.94 -6.94 -5.81
C ALA A 39 14.20 -5.43 -5.69
N ARG A 40 15.43 -4.99 -6.00
CA ARG A 40 15.79 -3.57 -6.04
C ARG A 40 15.03 -2.82 -7.12
N GLN A 41 14.98 -3.36 -8.34
CA GLN A 41 14.28 -2.75 -9.47
C GLN A 41 12.77 -2.62 -9.20
N LEU A 42 12.14 -3.68 -8.69
CA LEU A 42 10.72 -3.67 -8.33
C LEU A 42 10.43 -2.66 -7.22
N SER A 43 11.27 -2.60 -6.18
CA SER A 43 11.09 -1.62 -5.10
C SER A 43 11.23 -0.17 -5.60
N MET A 44 12.26 0.12 -6.39
CA MET A 44 12.47 1.46 -6.96
C MET A 44 11.35 1.87 -7.91
N PHE A 45 10.78 0.92 -8.66
CA PHE A 45 9.64 1.17 -9.52
C PHE A 45 8.35 1.37 -8.73
N PHE A 46 7.88 0.37 -7.97
CA PHE A 46 6.60 0.44 -7.28
C PHE A 46 6.60 1.55 -6.23
N THR A 47 7.55 1.54 -5.30
CA THR A 47 7.54 2.48 -4.19
C THR A 47 8.14 3.83 -4.60
N GLY A 48 9.28 3.81 -5.32
CA GLY A 48 10.02 5.00 -5.69
C GLY A 48 9.49 5.76 -6.90
N THR A 49 8.65 5.15 -7.74
CA THR A 49 8.16 5.79 -8.99
C THR A 49 6.65 5.80 -9.10
N LEU A 50 5.96 4.72 -8.76
CA LEU A 50 4.50 4.62 -8.89
C LEU A 50 3.79 5.23 -7.68
N TYR A 51 4.11 4.76 -6.47
CA TYR A 51 3.46 5.23 -5.24
C TYR A 51 3.91 6.62 -4.82
N SER A 52 5.12 7.06 -5.18
CA SER A 52 5.58 8.41 -4.88
C SER A 52 4.92 9.51 -5.73
N ARG A 53 4.00 9.19 -6.65
CA ARG A 53 3.30 10.20 -7.47
C ARG A 53 2.22 10.89 -6.66
N GLU A 54 2.17 12.21 -6.77
CA GLU A 54 1.29 13.08 -5.98
C GLU A 54 0.01 13.52 -6.73
N VAL A 55 -0.29 12.92 -7.89
CA VAL A 55 -1.55 13.18 -8.63
C VAL A 55 -2.78 12.76 -7.81
N LEU A 56 -2.64 11.69 -7.02
CA LEU A 56 -3.60 11.28 -6.00
C LEU A 56 -2.90 11.37 -4.65
N SER A 57 -3.63 11.75 -3.61
CA SER A 57 -3.13 11.63 -2.24
C SER A 57 -2.80 10.17 -1.92
N GLN A 58 -1.86 9.95 -1.01
CA GLN A 58 -1.52 8.58 -0.59
C GLN A 58 -2.74 7.85 -0.01
N LYS A 59 -3.58 8.56 0.75
CA LYS A 59 -4.86 8.03 1.26
C LYS A 59 -5.76 7.51 0.14
N GLN A 60 -6.00 8.31 -0.91
CA GLN A 60 -6.81 7.87 -2.05
C GLN A 60 -6.19 6.67 -2.75
N ARG A 61 -4.88 6.69 -2.97
CA ARG A 61 -4.16 5.58 -3.62
C ARG A 61 -4.30 4.28 -2.85
N GLU A 62 -4.11 4.31 -1.53
CA GLU A 62 -4.21 3.12 -0.70
C GLU A 62 -5.65 2.61 -0.61
N LEU A 63 -6.67 3.48 -0.54
CA LEU A 63 -8.07 3.06 -0.61
C LEU A 63 -8.41 2.39 -1.95
N CYS A 64 -7.90 2.90 -3.08
CA CYS A 64 -8.04 2.22 -4.38
C CYS A 64 -7.33 0.85 -4.41
N ALA A 65 -6.16 0.74 -3.77
CA ALA A 65 -5.44 -0.53 -3.67
C ALA A 65 -6.22 -1.53 -2.83
N VAL A 66 -6.76 -1.12 -1.67
CA VAL A 66 -7.65 -1.94 -0.82
C VAL A 66 -8.83 -2.45 -1.65
N ALA A 67 -9.57 -1.58 -2.34
CA ALA A 67 -10.70 -1.98 -3.19
C ALA A 67 -10.30 -3.05 -4.22
N SER A 68 -9.19 -2.81 -4.94
CA SER A 68 -8.71 -3.71 -5.98
C SER A 68 -8.31 -5.08 -5.42
N LEU A 69 -7.60 -5.10 -4.29
CA LEU A 69 -7.11 -6.32 -3.67
C LEU A 69 -8.24 -7.15 -3.02
N THR A 70 -9.32 -6.49 -2.59
CA THR A 70 -10.56 -7.14 -2.15
C THR A 70 -11.18 -7.92 -3.31
N VAL A 71 -11.43 -7.25 -4.44
CA VAL A 71 -12.04 -7.87 -5.64
C VAL A 71 -11.19 -9.02 -6.18
N LEU A 72 -9.87 -8.88 -6.15
CA LEU A 72 -8.93 -9.89 -6.65
C LEU A 72 -8.67 -11.05 -5.66
N TYR A 73 -9.27 -11.02 -4.48
CA TYR A 73 -9.05 -11.99 -3.41
C TYR A 73 -7.55 -12.19 -3.10
N ARG A 74 -6.88 -11.10 -2.70
CA ARG A 74 -5.45 -11.05 -2.36
C ARG A 74 -5.24 -10.69 -0.88
N PRO A 75 -5.54 -11.60 0.07
CA PRO A 75 -5.64 -11.26 1.50
C PRO A 75 -4.32 -10.82 2.13
N ARG A 76 -3.16 -11.33 1.67
CA ARG A 76 -1.84 -10.97 2.22
C ARG A 76 -1.47 -9.54 1.87
N GLU A 77 -1.66 -9.18 0.61
CA GLU A 77 -1.44 -7.84 0.09
C GLU A 77 -2.49 -6.87 0.64
N LEU A 78 -3.76 -7.30 0.69
CA LEU A 78 -4.86 -6.53 1.26
C LEU A 78 -4.56 -6.11 2.70
N HIS A 79 -4.07 -7.03 3.53
CA HIS A 79 -3.64 -6.72 4.89
C HIS A 79 -2.57 -5.61 4.89
N ALA A 80 -1.53 -5.72 4.06
CA ALA A 80 -0.48 -4.71 4.00
C ALA A 80 -1.01 -3.32 3.58
N HIS A 81 -1.91 -3.28 2.60
CA HIS A 81 -2.50 -2.03 2.08
C HIS A 81 -3.54 -1.41 3.01
N ILE A 82 -4.25 -2.20 3.83
CA ILE A 82 -5.08 -1.66 4.91
C ILE A 82 -4.22 -0.91 5.94
N HIS A 83 -3.10 -1.50 6.37
CA HIS A 83 -2.17 -0.80 7.28
C HIS A 83 -1.59 0.46 6.66
N ALA A 84 -1.20 0.40 5.38
CA ALA A 84 -0.70 1.56 4.66
C ALA A 84 -1.75 2.69 4.58
N ALA A 85 -3.00 2.36 4.26
CA ALA A 85 -4.11 3.31 4.22
C ALA A 85 -4.27 4.03 5.57
N LEU A 86 -4.26 3.28 6.68
CA LEU A 86 -4.37 3.84 8.03
C LEU A 86 -3.18 4.74 8.38
N ASN A 87 -1.95 4.35 8.00
CA ASN A 87 -0.74 5.14 8.24
C ASN A 87 -0.77 6.51 7.54
N VAL A 88 -1.47 6.61 6.40
CA VAL A 88 -1.60 7.86 5.62
C VAL A 88 -2.92 8.60 5.88
N GLY A 89 -3.63 8.25 6.96
CA GLY A 89 -4.79 9.01 7.44
C GLY A 89 -6.15 8.54 6.92
N ALA A 90 -6.25 7.33 6.37
CA ALA A 90 -7.55 6.68 6.22
C ALA A 90 -8.09 6.30 7.61
N THR A 91 -9.40 6.44 7.77
CA THR A 91 -10.11 6.04 8.99
C THR A 91 -10.60 4.60 8.85
N ARG A 92 -10.85 3.93 9.99
CA ARG A 92 -11.42 2.57 9.99
C ARG A 92 -12.77 2.50 9.24
N PRO A 93 -13.70 3.47 9.40
CA PRO A 93 -14.93 3.49 8.61
C PRO A 93 -14.70 3.62 7.09
N GLU A 94 -13.74 4.43 6.65
CA GLU A 94 -13.41 4.53 5.22
C GLU A 94 -12.87 3.21 4.66
N VAL A 95 -12.01 2.52 5.40
CA VAL A 95 -11.51 1.20 5.00
C VAL A 95 -12.65 0.16 5.00
N ALA A 96 -13.49 0.15 6.04
CA ALA A 96 -14.63 -0.75 6.12
C ALA A 96 -15.61 -0.55 4.95
N GLY A 97 -15.95 0.70 4.62
CA GLY A 97 -16.81 1.02 3.49
C GLY A 97 -16.23 0.63 2.13
N VAL A 98 -14.90 0.55 1.99
CA VAL A 98 -14.26 0.01 0.77
C VAL A 98 -14.30 -1.52 0.72
N LEU A 99 -14.29 -2.19 1.88
CA LEU A 99 -14.39 -3.65 1.98
C LEU A 99 -15.83 -4.15 1.83
N GLU A 100 -16.82 -3.31 2.11
CA GLU A 100 -18.24 -3.62 1.95
C GLU A 100 -18.60 -3.81 0.47
N GLU A 101 -19.03 -5.02 0.13
CA GLU A 101 -19.52 -5.37 -1.22
C GLU A 101 -20.95 -4.88 -1.48
N ARG A 102 -21.74 -4.70 -0.42
CA ARG A 102 -23.13 -4.22 -0.48
C ARG A 102 -23.17 -2.77 0.00
N GLY A 103 -23.75 -1.89 -0.80
CA GLY A 103 -23.91 -0.47 -0.47
C GLY A 103 -24.93 -0.16 0.65
N GLU A 104 -24.96 -0.95 1.72
CA GLU A 104 -25.81 -0.75 2.89
C GLU A 104 -24.92 -0.80 4.15
N PRO A 105 -24.99 0.21 5.04
CA PRO A 105 -24.13 0.26 6.24
C PRO A 105 -24.48 -0.85 7.24
N PHE A 106 -23.47 -1.34 7.99
CA PHE A 106 -23.72 -2.20 9.15
C PHE A 106 -24.74 -1.58 10.11
N PRO A 107 -25.75 -2.35 10.57
CA PRO A 107 -26.74 -1.87 11.53
C PRO A 107 -26.06 -1.30 12.78
N ALA A 108 -26.57 -0.17 13.28
CA ALA A 108 -26.00 0.52 14.43
C ALA A 108 -25.96 -0.34 15.71
N GLU A 109 -26.76 -1.40 15.77
CA GLU A 109 -26.82 -2.37 16.87
C GLU A 109 -25.65 -3.38 16.92
N GLU A 110 -24.81 -3.47 15.89
CA GLU A 110 -23.66 -4.42 15.87
C GLU A 110 -22.29 -3.75 16.17
N ARG A 111 -22.28 -2.52 16.69
CA ARG A 111 -21.04 -1.77 17.04
C ARG A 111 -20.67 -1.85 18.52
#